data_AF-A0A1V4MWD3-F1
#
_entry.id   AF-A0A1V4MWD3-F1
#
_cell.length_a   1.000
_cell.length_b   1.000
_cell.length_c   1.000
_cell.angle_alpha   90.00
_cell.angle_beta   90.00
_cell.angle_gamma   90.00
#
_symmetry.space_group_name_H-M   'P 1'
#
loop_
_entity.id
_entity.type
_entity.pdbx_description
1 polymer ?
#
loop_
_entity_poly.entity_id
_entity_poly.type
_entity_poly.pdbx_seq_one_letter_code
_entity_poly.pdbx_strand_id
1 'polypeptide(L)'
;MILSGRGIGSFGTAVAVAALTMITAGCSEKERYAERYLDFINLTLHQDRDAEVSGFLRDGVSPPSAIEHPDLSGASRISFECGPDDSVRLVEAIRDQGIPLVISGTGGELPPCVRFWQEGINWRPVYSWSFEGDSCVFSARVSLSNTTGREWFSQSTVMEDLQDEPVCMVQDTLLIRNGDMELGWWRAGGRVLPLTIVYGWPQDSRWNQLVPCLVPNAGRLTGTDWPRRTGDTLWVLPEIPLELMEEVRPNSSGYRCSLVLHNQTGEYVELRLVRPERTPRGAVFSPGDGFPSFLGLNPGDLVVLDYDIEYR
;
A
#
# COMPACT_ATOMS: atom_id res chain seq x y z
N MET A 1 69.48 -53.94 -27.54
CA MET A 1 68.48 -53.57 -26.50
C MET A 1 68.15 -52.10 -26.73
N ILE A 2 67.17 -51.70 -27.56
CA ILE A 2 65.74 -52.05 -27.65
C ILE A 2 65.09 -51.91 -26.27
N LEU A 3 63.99 -51.20 -26.00
CA LEU A 3 63.23 -50.07 -26.58
C LEU A 3 61.99 -49.93 -25.64
N SER A 4 61.37 -48.73 -25.61
CA SER A 4 59.98 -48.45 -25.22
C SER A 4 59.63 -48.49 -23.71
N GLY A 5 58.75 -47.64 -23.18
CA GLY A 5 57.92 -46.61 -23.78
C GLY A 5 56.57 -46.48 -23.08
N ARG A 6 56.07 -45.24 -22.99
CA ARG A 6 54.68 -44.80 -22.71
C ARG A 6 54.12 -45.11 -21.31
N GLY A 7 53.36 -44.22 -20.67
CA GLY A 7 52.82 -42.93 -21.06
C GLY A 7 51.60 -42.58 -20.17
N ILE A 8 51.18 -41.32 -20.27
CA ILE A 8 49.84 -40.79 -19.97
C ILE A 8 49.56 -40.66 -18.45
N GLY A 9 49.22 -39.48 -17.91
CA GLY A 9 48.79 -38.27 -18.56
C GLY A 9 47.58 -37.69 -17.83
N SER A 10 47.71 -36.42 -17.46
CA SER A 10 46.70 -35.37 -17.70
C SER A 10 45.30 -35.46 -17.07
N PHE A 11 44.91 -36.50 -16.34
CA PHE A 11 43.54 -36.57 -15.81
C PHE A 11 43.28 -35.65 -14.61
N GLY A 12 44.25 -35.45 -13.71
CA GLY A 12 44.04 -34.62 -12.52
C GLY A 12 43.98 -33.11 -12.80
N THR A 13 44.82 -32.61 -13.69
CA THR A 13 44.89 -31.19 -14.03
C THR A 13 43.76 -30.75 -14.96
N ALA A 14 43.30 -31.61 -15.87
CA ALA A 14 42.17 -31.28 -16.74
C ALA A 14 40.84 -31.22 -15.96
N VAL A 15 40.63 -32.09 -14.97
CA VAL A 15 39.43 -32.06 -14.11
C VAL A 15 39.47 -30.87 -13.15
N ALA A 16 40.62 -30.53 -12.59
CA ALA A 16 40.77 -29.35 -11.74
C ALA A 16 40.58 -28.04 -12.53
N VAL A 17 41.11 -27.95 -13.75
CA VAL A 17 40.88 -26.80 -14.63
C VAL A 17 39.43 -26.75 -15.11
N ALA A 18 38.81 -27.86 -15.50
CA ALA A 18 37.39 -27.88 -15.91
C ALA A 18 36.43 -27.54 -14.76
N ALA A 19 36.71 -28.00 -13.53
CA ALA A 19 35.94 -27.64 -12.34
C ALA A 19 36.15 -26.16 -11.97
N LEU A 20 37.37 -25.63 -12.07
CA LEU A 20 37.64 -24.20 -11.85
C LEU A 20 37.02 -23.33 -12.95
N THR A 21 36.98 -23.81 -14.19
CA THR A 21 36.33 -23.10 -15.32
C THR A 21 34.81 -23.17 -15.21
N MET A 22 34.23 -24.25 -14.67
CA MET A 22 32.79 -24.31 -14.38
C MET A 22 32.40 -23.54 -13.11
N ILE A 23 33.31 -23.37 -12.15
CA ILE A 23 33.09 -22.50 -10.98
C ILE A 23 33.28 -21.02 -11.36
N THR A 24 34.21 -20.67 -12.26
CA THR A 24 34.35 -19.29 -12.75
C THR A 24 33.36 -18.93 -13.85
N ALA A 25 32.90 -19.89 -14.67
CA ALA A 25 31.80 -19.69 -15.62
C ALA A 25 30.42 -19.76 -14.94
N GLY A 26 30.30 -20.49 -13.83
CA GLY A 26 29.09 -20.55 -12.99
C GLY A 26 28.97 -19.40 -11.98
N CYS A 27 30.00 -18.55 -11.86
CA CYS A 27 30.01 -17.36 -11.01
C CYS A 27 30.12 -16.08 -11.84
N SER A 28 29.26 -15.92 -12.85
CA SER A 28 28.64 -14.62 -13.18
C SER A 28 27.69 -14.85 -14.36
N GLU A 29 26.53 -15.44 -14.09
CA GLU A 29 25.39 -14.91 -14.82
C GLU A 29 25.31 -13.44 -14.39
N LYS A 30 25.86 -12.56 -15.25
CA LYS A 30 25.61 -11.14 -15.14
C LYS A 30 24.11 -11.03 -15.18
N GLU A 31 23.52 -10.83 -14.02
CA GLU A 31 22.11 -10.52 -13.86
C GLU A 31 21.71 -9.53 -14.94
N ARG A 32 20.89 -9.99 -15.87
CA ARG A 32 20.53 -9.25 -17.08
C ARG A 32 19.35 -8.35 -16.78
N TYR A 33 19.36 -7.57 -15.71
CA TYR A 33 18.14 -6.84 -15.36
C TYR A 33 17.98 -5.58 -16.21
N ALA A 34 16.75 -5.25 -16.59
CA ALA A 34 16.42 -4.12 -17.46
C ALA A 34 16.90 -2.79 -16.88
N GLU A 35 16.83 -2.61 -15.57
CA GLU A 35 17.27 -1.40 -14.86
C GLU A 35 18.78 -1.13 -14.98
N ARG A 36 19.61 -2.15 -15.24
CA ARG A 36 21.06 -1.95 -15.44
C ARG A 36 21.39 -1.20 -16.73
N TYR A 37 20.44 -1.11 -17.65
CA TYR A 37 20.54 -0.35 -18.89
C TYR A 37 20.13 1.11 -18.70
N LEU A 38 19.81 1.54 -17.48
CA LEU A 38 19.39 2.91 -17.15
C LEU A 38 20.50 3.67 -16.42
N ASP A 39 20.69 4.94 -16.76
CA ASP A 39 21.59 5.86 -16.06
C ASP A 39 20.94 6.37 -14.76
N PHE A 40 19.62 6.48 -14.78
CA PHE A 40 18.83 6.92 -13.65
C PHE A 40 17.58 6.03 -13.51
N ILE A 41 17.35 5.45 -12.33
CA ILE A 41 16.22 4.57 -12.07
C ILE A 41 15.23 5.29 -11.15
N ASN A 42 14.07 5.63 -11.71
CA ASN A 42 12.89 6.05 -10.99
C ASN A 42 11.98 4.85 -10.77
N LEU A 43 11.41 4.76 -9.58
CA LEU A 43 10.45 3.73 -9.24
C LEU A 43 9.18 4.39 -8.72
N THR A 44 8.07 4.23 -9.43
CA THR A 44 6.75 4.64 -8.97
C THR A 44 5.99 3.40 -8.55
N LEU A 45 5.59 3.37 -7.28
CA LEU A 45 4.85 2.27 -6.68
C LEU A 45 3.39 2.67 -6.57
N HIS A 46 2.51 1.81 -7.12
CA HIS A 46 1.07 1.99 -7.04
C HIS A 46 0.46 0.99 -6.04
N GLN A 47 -0.74 1.27 -5.55
CA GLN A 47 -1.45 0.40 -4.60
C GLN A 47 -2.29 -0.68 -5.28
N ASP A 48 -2.66 -0.49 -6.55
CA ASP A 48 -3.64 -1.28 -7.29
C ASP A 48 -3.12 -1.86 -8.61
N ARG A 49 -1.85 -1.58 -8.96
CA ARG A 49 -1.22 -2.02 -10.19
C ARG A 49 0.30 -2.15 -10.04
N ASP A 50 0.90 -2.77 -11.05
CA ASP A 50 2.34 -3.02 -11.12
C ASP A 50 3.18 -1.77 -10.96
N ALA A 51 4.34 -1.92 -10.32
CA ALA A 51 5.30 -0.83 -10.13
C ALA A 51 5.84 -0.35 -11.48
N GLU A 52 5.88 0.96 -11.68
CA GLU A 52 6.52 1.55 -12.86
C GLU A 52 8.00 1.79 -12.57
N VAL A 53 8.85 1.21 -13.39
CA VAL A 53 10.29 1.48 -13.40
C VAL A 53 10.58 2.33 -14.63
N SER A 54 11.17 3.51 -14.44
CA SER A 54 11.48 4.42 -15.54
C SER A 54 12.88 5.00 -15.46
N GLY A 55 13.43 5.38 -16.61
CA GLY A 55 14.76 5.94 -16.67
C GLY A 55 15.22 6.27 -18.08
N PHE A 56 16.32 7.01 -18.16
CA PHE A 56 17.03 7.24 -19.42
C PHE A 56 17.98 6.08 -19.69
N LEU A 57 18.02 5.60 -20.93
CA LEU A 57 18.99 4.61 -21.35
C LEU A 57 20.40 5.17 -21.19
N ARG A 58 21.33 4.32 -20.74
CA ARG A 58 22.74 4.68 -20.63
C ARG A 58 23.33 5.04 -21.98
N ASP A 59 24.32 5.92 -21.97
CA ASP A 59 25.08 6.22 -23.17
C ASP A 59 25.66 4.94 -23.81
N GLY A 60 25.49 4.81 -25.13
CA GLY A 60 25.84 3.62 -25.90
C GLY A 60 24.84 2.45 -25.85
N VAL A 61 23.75 2.53 -25.07
CA VAL A 61 22.67 1.53 -25.08
C VAL A 61 21.59 1.97 -26.07
N SER A 62 21.35 1.15 -27.10
CA SER A 62 20.24 1.36 -28.02
C SER A 62 18.92 0.83 -27.45
N PRO A 63 17.76 1.44 -27.77
CA PRO A 63 16.46 0.93 -27.31
C PRO A 63 16.19 -0.55 -27.65
N PRO A 64 16.53 -1.08 -28.84
CA PRO A 64 16.42 -2.51 -29.11
C PRO A 64 17.26 -3.39 -28.15
N SER A 65 18.47 -2.96 -27.80
CA SER A 65 19.34 -3.68 -26.86
C SER A 65 18.76 -3.74 -25.44
N ALA A 66 17.95 -2.75 -25.06
CA ALA A 66 17.25 -2.69 -23.78
C ALA A 66 16.01 -3.62 -23.71
N ILE A 67 15.69 -4.32 -24.81
CA ILE A 67 14.61 -5.30 -24.90
C ILE A 67 15.16 -6.72 -25.12
N GLU A 68 16.16 -6.87 -26.00
CA GLU A 68 16.65 -8.20 -26.42
C GLU A 68 17.51 -8.91 -25.37
N HIS A 69 18.23 -8.14 -24.56
CA HIS A 69 19.22 -8.67 -23.63
C HIS A 69 18.72 -8.84 -22.19
N PRO A 70 17.86 -7.97 -21.64
CA PRO A 70 17.47 -8.13 -20.26
C PRO A 70 16.47 -9.28 -20.03
N ASP A 71 16.50 -9.81 -18.81
CA ASP A 71 15.43 -10.57 -18.21
C ASP A 71 14.27 -9.62 -17.89
N LEU A 72 13.20 -9.76 -18.67
CA LEU A 72 11.94 -9.03 -18.55
C LEU A 72 10.88 -9.86 -17.81
N SER A 73 11.28 -10.88 -17.05
CA SER A 73 10.36 -11.68 -16.25
C SER A 73 9.56 -10.82 -15.28
N GLY A 74 8.24 -10.89 -15.40
CA GLY A 74 7.30 -10.08 -14.62
C GLY A 74 7.08 -8.66 -15.17
N ALA A 75 7.67 -8.29 -16.32
CA ALA A 75 7.30 -7.06 -17.01
C ALA A 75 5.98 -7.26 -17.76
N SER A 76 4.92 -6.55 -17.35
CA SER A 76 3.59 -6.65 -17.96
C SER A 76 3.40 -5.70 -19.14
N ARG A 77 4.19 -4.62 -19.20
CA ARG A 77 4.18 -3.62 -20.28
C ARG A 77 5.52 -2.91 -20.34
N ILE A 78 5.89 -2.43 -21.53
CA ILE A 78 7.06 -1.57 -21.75
C ILE A 78 6.67 -0.39 -22.64
N SER A 79 7.27 0.77 -22.40
CA SER A 79 7.08 2.00 -23.18
C SER A 79 8.42 2.66 -23.47
N PHE A 80 8.63 3.10 -24.71
CA PHE A 80 9.80 3.88 -25.12
C PHE A 80 9.40 5.24 -25.63
N GLU A 81 10.13 6.27 -25.20
CA GLU A 81 10.14 7.62 -25.75
C GLU A 81 11.49 7.83 -26.43
N CYS A 82 11.55 7.78 -27.76
CA CYS A 82 12.81 7.79 -28.52
C CYS A 82 12.71 8.54 -29.85
N GLY A 83 13.87 8.74 -30.49
CA GLY A 83 13.95 9.31 -31.83
C GLY A 83 13.35 8.42 -32.93
N PRO A 84 13.11 8.97 -34.13
CA PRO A 84 12.47 8.24 -35.24
C PRO A 84 13.27 7.01 -35.68
N ASP A 85 14.60 7.10 -35.78
CA ASP A 85 15.44 5.98 -36.21
C ASP A 85 15.38 4.79 -35.23
N ASP A 86 15.37 5.08 -33.92
CA ASP A 86 15.24 4.07 -32.87
C ASP A 86 13.84 3.45 -32.85
N SER A 87 12.81 4.27 -33.14
CA SER A 87 11.43 3.81 -33.18
C SER A 87 11.22 2.73 -34.25
N VAL A 88 11.86 2.88 -35.42
CA VAL A 88 11.79 1.91 -36.53
C VAL A 88 12.49 0.61 -36.13
N ARG A 89 13.68 0.71 -35.53
CA ARG A 89 14.44 -0.47 -35.08
C ARG A 89 13.72 -1.24 -33.96
N LEU A 90 13.07 -0.53 -33.04
CA LEU A 90 12.24 -1.15 -32.01
C LEU A 90 11.10 -1.96 -32.63
N VAL A 91 10.37 -1.39 -33.59
CA VAL A 91 9.28 -2.09 -34.30
C VAL A 91 9.75 -3.42 -34.91
N GLU A 92 10.96 -3.47 -35.45
CA GLU A 92 11.55 -4.68 -36.01
C GLU A 92 11.93 -5.72 -34.95
N ALA A 93 12.46 -5.29 -33.79
CA ALA A 93 12.90 -6.18 -32.71
C ALA A 93 11.76 -6.84 -31.92
N ILE A 94 10.56 -6.25 -31.91
CA ILE A 94 9.43 -6.67 -31.05
C ILE A 94 8.72 -7.94 -31.52
N ARG A 95 8.89 -8.35 -32.77
CA ARG A 95 8.03 -9.36 -33.42
C ARG A 95 7.90 -10.67 -32.63
N ASP A 96 8.85 -10.96 -31.72
CA ASP A 96 8.94 -12.22 -30.98
C ASP A 96 8.77 -12.11 -29.44
N GLN A 97 8.50 -10.91 -28.87
CA GLN A 97 8.68 -10.66 -27.43
C GLN A 97 7.46 -10.88 -26.52
N GLY A 98 6.23 -10.98 -27.05
CA GLY A 98 5.02 -11.31 -26.27
C GLY A 98 4.56 -10.27 -25.23
N ILE A 99 5.39 -9.30 -24.86
CA ILE A 99 5.07 -8.20 -23.93
C ILE A 99 4.51 -7.00 -24.71
N PRO A 100 3.39 -6.39 -24.28
CA PRO A 100 2.89 -5.16 -24.88
C PRO A 100 3.92 -4.02 -24.88
N LEU A 101 4.25 -3.49 -26.07
CA LEU A 101 5.14 -2.33 -26.24
C LEU A 101 4.39 -1.10 -26.75
N VAL A 102 4.66 0.05 -26.14
CA VAL A 102 4.27 1.37 -26.64
C VAL A 102 5.52 2.14 -27.08
N ILE A 103 5.49 2.78 -28.25
CA ILE A 103 6.57 3.64 -28.73
C ILE A 103 6.01 5.01 -29.04
N SER A 104 6.62 6.05 -28.49
CA SER A 104 6.33 7.45 -28.78
C SER A 104 7.58 8.16 -29.30
N GLY A 105 7.37 9.02 -30.31
CA GLY A 105 8.43 9.80 -30.92
C GLY A 105 8.72 11.08 -30.15
N THR A 106 9.99 11.34 -29.86
CA THR A 106 10.46 12.62 -29.32
C THR A 106 11.30 13.36 -30.36
N GLY A 107 11.43 14.69 -30.22
CA GLY A 107 12.14 15.56 -31.16
C GLY A 107 13.66 15.36 -31.24
N GLY A 108 14.22 14.31 -30.64
CA GLY A 108 15.63 13.94 -30.74
C GLY A 108 16.60 14.68 -29.81
N GLU A 109 16.12 15.57 -28.95
CA GLU A 109 16.98 16.37 -28.06
C GLU A 109 17.32 15.68 -26.72
N LEU A 110 16.57 14.65 -26.32
CA LEU A 110 16.77 13.93 -25.06
C LEU A 110 17.19 12.47 -25.32
N PRO A 111 17.99 11.86 -24.41
CA PRO A 111 18.26 10.43 -24.46
C PRO A 111 16.95 9.62 -24.47
N PRO A 112 16.93 8.43 -25.11
CA PRO A 112 15.75 7.59 -25.08
C PRO A 112 15.34 7.27 -23.64
N CYS A 113 14.07 7.48 -23.34
CA CYS A 113 13.48 7.14 -22.05
C CYS A 113 12.71 5.82 -22.19
N VAL A 114 12.84 4.95 -21.20
CA VAL A 114 12.10 3.70 -21.12
C VAL A 114 11.32 3.65 -19.81
N ARG A 115 10.12 3.09 -19.90
CA ARG A 115 9.28 2.74 -18.75
C ARG A 115 8.87 1.27 -18.87
N PHE A 116 8.89 0.53 -17.79
CA PHE A 116 8.32 -0.81 -17.76
C PHE A 116 7.55 -1.04 -16.46
N TRP A 117 6.50 -1.84 -16.56
CA TRP A 117 5.61 -2.15 -15.44
C TRP A 117 5.98 -3.52 -14.90
N GLN A 118 6.47 -3.54 -13.67
CA GLN A 118 7.02 -4.71 -13.00
C GLN A 118 6.01 -5.27 -12.00
N GLU A 119 5.55 -6.48 -12.27
CA GLU A 119 4.79 -7.29 -11.32
C GLU A 119 5.64 -7.67 -10.10
N GLY A 120 4.99 -7.81 -8.95
CA GLY A 120 5.61 -8.34 -7.74
C GLY A 120 6.32 -7.32 -6.86
N ILE A 121 6.31 -6.03 -7.21
CA ILE A 121 6.69 -4.95 -6.29
C ILE A 121 5.43 -4.15 -5.97
N ASN A 122 4.99 -4.20 -4.73
CA ASN A 122 3.76 -3.56 -4.30
C ASN A 122 4.00 -2.77 -3.02
N TRP A 123 3.14 -1.79 -2.77
CA TRP A 123 3.12 -1.09 -1.50
C TRP A 123 1.71 -0.97 -0.94
N ARG A 124 1.62 -0.88 0.39
CA ARG A 124 0.38 -0.52 1.08
C ARG A 124 0.66 0.34 2.31
N PRO A 125 -0.28 1.21 2.68
CA PRO A 125 -0.17 1.97 3.91
C PRO A 125 -0.52 1.09 5.12
N VAL A 126 0.20 1.28 6.21
CA VAL A 126 -0.06 0.65 7.51
C VAL A 126 -0.25 1.74 8.54
N TYR A 127 -1.45 1.83 9.08
CA TYR A 127 -1.81 2.80 10.11
C TYR A 127 -1.82 2.15 11.48
N SER A 128 -1.36 2.89 12.48
CA SER A 128 -1.46 2.50 13.88
C SER A 128 -1.70 3.72 14.74
N TRP A 129 -2.36 3.49 15.88
CA TRP A 129 -2.61 4.50 16.89
C TRP A 129 -2.48 3.88 18.27
N SER A 130 -2.21 4.73 19.26
CA SER A 130 -2.20 4.37 20.67
C SER A 130 -2.71 5.53 21.50
N PHE A 131 -3.37 5.22 22.61
CA PHE A 131 -3.88 6.21 23.55
C PHE A 131 -3.06 6.25 24.84
N GLU A 132 -2.90 7.45 25.40
CA GLU A 132 -2.36 7.65 26.74
C GLU A 132 -3.13 8.79 27.40
N GLY A 133 -4.09 8.45 28.26
CA GLY A 133 -5.02 9.42 28.85
C GLY A 133 -5.85 10.14 27.77
N ASP A 134 -5.79 11.47 27.77
CA ASP A 134 -6.45 12.32 26.78
C ASP A 134 -5.57 12.63 25.55
N SER A 135 -4.45 11.91 25.39
CA SER A 135 -3.53 12.05 24.27
C SER A 135 -3.54 10.82 23.37
N CYS A 136 -3.23 11.04 22.09
CA CYS A 136 -3.09 9.98 21.10
C CYS A 136 -1.84 10.20 20.25
N VAL A 137 -1.26 9.10 19.80
CA VAL A 137 -0.20 9.11 18.78
C VAL A 137 -0.67 8.27 17.62
N PHE A 138 -0.63 8.86 16.43
CA PHE A 138 -0.92 8.21 15.17
C PHE A 138 0.37 8.06 14.37
N SER A 139 0.53 6.92 13.70
CA SER A 139 1.60 6.74 12.74
C SER A 139 1.12 6.02 11.49
N ALA A 140 1.69 6.42 10.37
CA ALA A 140 1.58 5.72 9.10
C ALA A 140 2.97 5.23 8.67
N ARG A 141 2.98 4.03 8.11
CA ARG A 141 4.15 3.38 7.54
C ARG A 141 3.80 2.88 6.15
N VAL A 142 4.79 2.78 5.28
CA VAL A 142 4.68 2.09 3.99
C VAL A 142 5.16 0.66 4.22
N SER A 143 4.32 -0.32 3.93
CA SER A 143 4.71 -1.73 3.83
C SER A 143 4.93 -2.04 2.36
N LEU A 144 6.20 -2.24 2.00
CA LEU A 144 6.64 -2.69 0.69
C LEU A 144 6.72 -4.20 0.68
N SER A 145 6.24 -4.82 -0.40
CA SER A 145 6.39 -6.25 -0.64
C SER A 145 7.06 -6.44 -2.00
N ASN A 146 8.13 -7.23 -2.01
CA ASN A 146 8.86 -7.57 -3.21
C ASN A 146 8.93 -9.10 -3.33
N THR A 147 8.20 -9.64 -4.29
CA THR A 147 8.14 -11.07 -4.59
C THR A 147 8.85 -11.44 -5.90
N THR A 148 9.62 -10.51 -6.47
CA THR A 148 10.36 -10.73 -7.72
C THR A 148 11.52 -11.71 -7.58
N GLY A 149 11.89 -12.08 -6.35
CA GLY A 149 13.01 -12.98 -6.07
C GLY A 149 14.39 -12.30 -6.11
N ARG A 150 14.44 -10.98 -6.35
CA ARG A 150 15.67 -10.18 -6.40
C ARG A 150 15.56 -8.88 -5.61
N GLU A 151 16.67 -8.19 -5.42
CA GLU A 151 16.68 -6.84 -4.86
C GLU A 151 16.49 -5.80 -5.97
N TRP A 152 15.75 -4.74 -5.67
CA TRP A 152 15.55 -3.60 -6.56
C TRP A 152 16.25 -2.37 -6.03
N PHE A 153 16.86 -1.63 -6.93
CA PHE A 153 17.53 -0.37 -6.64
C PHE A 153 16.79 0.76 -7.35
N SER A 154 16.54 1.85 -6.63
CA SER A 154 15.99 3.08 -7.19
C SER A 154 16.71 4.28 -6.60
N GLN A 155 16.94 5.31 -7.42
CA GLN A 155 17.49 6.60 -6.96
C GLN A 155 16.40 7.58 -6.56
N SER A 156 15.16 7.33 -6.97
CA SER A 156 14.00 8.12 -6.61
C SER A 156 12.79 7.21 -6.60
N THR A 157 12.22 6.99 -5.43
CA THR A 157 11.02 6.18 -5.26
C THR A 157 9.84 7.07 -4.89
N VAL A 158 8.74 6.97 -5.64
CA VAL A 158 7.48 7.65 -5.36
C VAL A 158 6.44 6.58 -5.05
N MET A 159 5.73 6.74 -3.94
CA MET A 159 4.57 5.92 -3.61
C MET A 159 3.32 6.73 -3.89
N GLU A 160 2.49 6.26 -4.82
CA GLU A 160 1.26 6.90 -5.24
C GLU A 160 0.03 6.19 -4.68
N ASP A 161 -1.00 6.95 -4.35
CA ASP A 161 -2.28 6.38 -3.96
C ASP A 161 -3.13 5.90 -5.14
N LEU A 162 -4.33 5.41 -4.82
CA LEU A 162 -5.36 5.00 -5.78
C LEU A 162 -5.85 6.13 -6.71
N GLN A 163 -5.39 7.37 -6.53
CA GLN A 163 -5.68 8.51 -7.41
C GLN A 163 -4.44 9.00 -8.16
N ASP A 164 -3.35 8.23 -8.14
CA ASP A 164 -2.06 8.58 -8.75
C ASP A 164 -1.43 9.86 -8.15
N GLU A 165 -1.78 10.20 -6.91
CA GLU A 165 -1.19 11.33 -6.21
C GLU A 165 0.00 10.88 -5.35
N PRO A 166 1.13 11.60 -5.36
CA PRO A 166 2.29 11.22 -4.56
C PRO A 166 2.02 11.37 -3.06
N VAL A 167 2.28 10.29 -2.33
CA VAL A 167 1.96 10.16 -0.90
C VAL A 167 3.23 10.16 -0.05
N CYS A 168 4.23 9.41 -0.49
CA CYS A 168 5.54 9.30 0.13
C CYS A 168 6.58 9.31 -0.97
N MET A 169 7.72 9.97 -0.72
CA MET A 169 8.83 10.02 -1.67
C MET A 169 10.14 9.76 -0.94
N VAL A 170 10.97 8.93 -1.52
CA VAL A 170 12.36 8.71 -1.12
C VAL A 170 13.22 9.30 -2.23
N GLN A 171 13.78 10.49 -1.98
CA GLN A 171 14.60 11.25 -2.95
C GLN A 171 16.08 10.82 -2.95
N ASP A 172 16.37 9.64 -2.44
CA ASP A 172 17.70 9.05 -2.39
C ASP A 172 17.59 7.56 -2.74
N THR A 173 18.72 6.90 -2.75
CA THR A 173 18.85 5.49 -3.01
C THR A 173 17.98 4.66 -2.05
N LEU A 174 17.00 3.95 -2.61
CA LEU A 174 16.24 2.92 -1.92
C LEU A 174 16.60 1.55 -2.49
N LEU A 175 17.07 0.66 -1.61
CA LEU A 175 17.25 -0.75 -1.91
C LEU A 175 16.03 -1.52 -1.40
N ILE A 176 15.15 -1.95 -2.29
CA ILE A 176 13.99 -2.79 -1.97
C ILE A 176 14.43 -4.26 -2.01
N ARG A 177 14.65 -4.82 -0.83
CA ARG A 177 15.06 -6.23 -0.65
C ARG A 177 13.95 -7.17 -1.07
N ASN A 178 14.31 -8.41 -1.39
CA ASN A 178 13.33 -9.47 -1.55
C ASN A 178 12.59 -9.74 -0.22
N GLY A 179 11.27 -9.89 -0.28
CA GLY A 179 10.39 -10.00 0.87
C GLY A 179 9.74 -8.67 1.28
N ASP A 180 9.26 -8.63 2.53
CA ASP A 180 8.54 -7.48 3.08
C ASP A 180 9.48 -6.50 3.79
N MET A 181 9.14 -5.23 3.69
CA MET A 181 9.91 -4.10 4.19
C MET A 181 8.98 -3.01 4.69
N GLU A 182 9.38 -2.31 5.74
CA GLU A 182 8.60 -1.19 6.28
C GLU A 182 9.42 0.11 6.26
N LEU A 183 8.80 1.19 5.79
CA LEU A 183 9.36 2.54 5.81
C LEU A 183 8.45 3.46 6.63
N GLY A 184 9.05 4.38 7.40
CA GLY A 184 8.29 5.41 8.09
C GLY A 184 7.71 6.39 7.08
N TRP A 185 6.44 6.79 7.25
CA TRP A 185 5.79 7.77 6.38
C TRP A 185 5.45 9.06 7.13
N TRP A 186 4.65 8.99 8.19
CA TRP A 186 4.45 10.13 9.08
C TRP A 186 4.06 9.67 10.48
N ARG A 187 4.25 10.55 11.46
CA ARG A 187 3.83 10.36 12.86
C ARG A 187 3.32 11.69 13.41
N ALA A 188 2.15 11.67 14.03
CA ALA A 188 1.52 12.86 14.59
C ALA A 188 0.90 12.56 15.95
N GLY A 189 1.06 13.49 16.88
CA GLY A 189 0.37 13.49 18.17
C GLY A 189 -0.89 14.35 18.12
N GLY A 190 -1.84 14.04 18.98
CA GLY A 190 -3.07 14.81 19.09
C GLY A 190 -3.81 14.56 20.40
N ARG A 191 -5.03 15.09 20.46
CA ARG A 191 -5.90 14.98 21.64
C ARG A 191 -7.04 14.00 21.38
N VAL A 192 -7.25 13.08 22.33
CA VAL A 192 -8.42 12.20 22.36
C VAL A 192 -9.63 12.97 22.86
N LEU A 193 -10.75 12.81 22.17
CA LEU A 193 -12.05 13.29 22.59
C LEU A 193 -12.89 12.12 23.13
N PRO A 194 -13.96 12.39 23.89
CA PRO A 194 -14.79 11.34 24.46
C PRO A 194 -15.27 10.32 23.43
N LEU A 195 -15.32 9.05 23.82
CA LEU A 195 -15.80 7.96 22.98
C LEU A 195 -17.19 8.33 22.45
N THR A 196 -17.36 8.24 21.14
CA THR A 196 -18.58 8.68 20.48
C THR A 196 -19.32 7.48 19.89
N ILE A 197 -20.59 7.34 20.24
CA ILE A 197 -21.51 6.35 19.69
C ILE A 197 -22.39 7.06 18.65
N VAL A 198 -22.17 6.76 17.36
CA VAL A 198 -22.81 7.42 16.22
C VAL A 198 -23.75 6.46 15.49
N TYR A 199 -24.98 6.87 15.23
CA TYR A 199 -25.90 6.09 14.40
C TYR A 199 -25.66 6.37 12.90
N GLY A 200 -25.46 5.32 12.12
CA GLY A 200 -25.44 5.35 10.66
C GLY A 200 -24.08 5.65 10.01
N TRP A 201 -23.05 5.99 10.77
CA TRP A 201 -21.69 6.12 10.24
C TRP A 201 -20.69 5.52 11.22
N PRO A 202 -19.69 4.77 10.76
CA PRO A 202 -19.35 4.35 9.39
C PRO A 202 -20.31 3.31 8.77
N GLN A 203 -20.99 2.50 9.56
CA GLN A 203 -21.96 1.52 9.05
C GLN A 203 -23.36 2.11 9.09
N ASP A 204 -24.00 2.13 7.93
CA ASP A 204 -25.38 2.60 7.80
C ASP A 204 -26.35 1.79 8.66
N SER A 205 -27.35 2.48 9.22
CA SER A 205 -28.45 1.88 9.97
C SER A 205 -28.02 1.05 11.19
N ARG A 206 -26.90 1.40 11.82
CA ARG A 206 -26.38 0.77 13.04
C ARG A 206 -25.74 1.81 13.95
N TRP A 207 -25.64 1.51 15.23
CA TRP A 207 -24.78 2.24 16.15
C TRP A 207 -23.32 1.82 16.00
N ASN A 208 -22.43 2.80 15.94
CA ASN A 208 -20.99 2.59 15.77
C ASN A 208 -20.23 3.28 16.89
N GLN A 209 -19.22 2.62 17.44
CA GLN A 209 -18.35 3.16 18.48
C GLN A 209 -17.06 3.66 17.87
N LEU A 210 -16.74 4.93 18.09
CA LEU A 210 -15.60 5.58 17.47
C LEU A 210 -14.93 6.52 18.46
N VAL A 211 -13.60 6.56 18.46
CA VAL A 211 -12.84 7.54 19.23
C VAL A 211 -12.42 8.66 18.29
N PRO A 212 -12.95 9.89 18.47
CA PRO A 212 -12.46 11.05 17.76
C PRO A 212 -11.13 11.53 18.34
N CYS A 213 -10.16 11.78 17.47
CA CYS A 213 -8.85 12.29 17.81
C CYS A 213 -8.56 13.56 17.00
N LEU A 214 -8.30 14.68 17.67
CA LEU A 214 -7.89 15.93 17.03
C LEU A 214 -6.40 15.87 16.72
N VAL A 215 -6.06 15.65 15.45
CA VAL A 215 -4.69 15.43 14.97
C VAL A 215 -4.45 16.29 13.72
N PRO A 216 -4.36 17.63 13.86
CA PRO A 216 -4.28 18.53 12.70
C PRO A 216 -3.05 18.27 11.82
N ASN A 217 -1.96 17.79 12.43
CA ASN A 217 -0.69 17.52 11.75
C ASN A 217 -0.58 16.09 11.20
N ALA A 218 -1.66 15.30 11.22
CA ALA A 218 -1.66 13.99 10.58
C ALA A 218 -1.46 14.15 9.06
N GLY A 219 -0.65 13.26 8.48
CA GLY A 219 -0.48 13.19 7.03
C GLY A 219 -1.75 12.71 6.32
N ARG A 220 -1.67 12.58 5.00
CA ARG A 220 -2.75 12.05 4.16
C ARG A 220 -3.07 10.60 4.55
N LEU A 221 -4.34 10.22 4.45
CA LEU A 221 -4.79 8.83 4.51
C LEU A 221 -5.06 8.33 3.10
N THR A 222 -4.72 7.08 2.82
CA THR A 222 -4.97 6.41 1.55
C THR A 222 -5.11 4.91 1.79
N GLY A 223 -5.68 4.18 0.83
CA GLY A 223 -5.67 2.71 0.80
C GLY A 223 -6.20 2.05 2.06
N THR A 224 -7.12 2.69 2.78
CA THR A 224 -7.61 2.19 4.06
C THR A 224 -9.08 2.50 4.31
N ASP A 225 -9.73 1.58 5.03
CA ASP A 225 -11.02 1.79 5.65
C ASP A 225 -10.91 2.54 6.99
N TRP A 226 -9.75 2.39 7.68
CA TRP A 226 -9.47 2.93 9.02
C TRP A 226 -7.99 3.35 9.20
N PRO A 227 -7.70 4.48 9.85
CA PRO A 227 -8.63 5.48 10.39
C PRO A 227 -9.43 6.21 9.30
N ARG A 228 -10.47 6.97 9.71
CA ARG A 228 -11.20 7.88 8.82
C ARG A 228 -10.92 9.33 9.20
N ARG A 229 -10.78 10.23 8.22
CA ARG A 229 -10.51 11.66 8.48
C ARG A 229 -11.72 12.52 8.13
N THR A 230 -12.05 13.46 9.01
CA THR A 230 -13.03 14.52 8.77
C THR A 230 -12.46 15.84 9.31
N GLY A 231 -12.01 16.74 8.41
CA GLY A 231 -11.27 17.94 8.79
C GLY A 231 -9.97 17.58 9.54
N ASP A 232 -9.82 18.11 10.76
CA ASP A 232 -8.68 17.85 11.63
C ASP A 232 -8.89 16.65 12.58
N THR A 233 -10.01 15.93 12.44
CA THR A 233 -10.34 14.79 13.29
C THR A 233 -10.05 13.48 12.57
N LEU A 234 -9.26 12.61 13.21
CA LEU A 234 -9.17 11.20 12.89
C LEU A 234 -10.13 10.41 13.76
N TRP A 235 -10.96 9.59 13.14
CA TRP A 235 -11.86 8.65 13.79
C TRP A 235 -11.26 7.27 13.72
N VAL A 236 -11.09 6.64 14.88
CA VAL A 236 -10.56 5.29 15.02
C VAL A 236 -11.50 4.41 15.81
N LEU A 237 -11.27 3.12 15.70
CA LEU A 237 -11.91 2.14 16.56
C LEU A 237 -11.31 2.22 17.97
N PRO A 238 -12.13 2.09 19.03
CA PRO A 238 -11.63 2.02 20.40
C PRO A 238 -10.75 0.78 20.60
N GLU A 239 -9.72 0.88 21.45
CA GLU A 239 -8.89 -0.27 21.85
C GLU A 239 -9.72 -1.31 22.61
N ILE A 240 -10.60 -0.85 23.50
CA ILE A 240 -11.54 -1.67 24.25
C ILE A 240 -12.95 -1.13 23.99
N PRO A 241 -13.75 -1.80 23.14
CA PRO A 241 -15.12 -1.36 22.86
C PRO A 241 -16.05 -1.65 24.04
N LEU A 242 -17.10 -0.85 24.17
CA LEU A 242 -18.26 -1.21 24.99
C LEU A 242 -19.03 -2.36 24.31
N GLU A 243 -19.78 -3.10 25.10
CA GLU A 243 -20.77 -4.02 24.55
C GLU A 243 -22.02 -3.23 24.13
N LEU A 244 -22.37 -3.36 22.84
CA LEU A 244 -23.55 -2.73 22.24
C LEU A 244 -24.48 -3.82 21.74
N MET A 245 -25.73 -3.79 22.19
CA MET A 245 -26.80 -4.64 21.67
C MET A 245 -27.96 -3.76 21.22
N GLU A 246 -28.50 -4.03 20.03
CA GLU A 246 -29.67 -3.32 19.52
C GLU A 246 -30.82 -4.32 19.35
N GLU A 247 -31.92 -4.08 20.04
CA GLU A 247 -33.18 -4.77 19.80
C GLU A 247 -34.04 -3.93 18.85
N VAL A 248 -34.53 -4.53 17.78
CA VAL A 248 -35.38 -3.86 16.78
C VAL A 248 -36.71 -4.61 16.67
N ARG A 249 -37.81 -3.89 16.84
CA ARG A 249 -39.18 -4.42 16.74
C ARG A 249 -39.97 -3.61 15.71
N PRO A 250 -40.53 -4.24 14.67
CA PRO A 250 -41.34 -3.52 13.68
C PRO A 250 -42.63 -3.00 14.33
N ASN A 251 -43.11 -1.84 13.88
CA ASN A 251 -44.40 -1.26 14.24
C ASN A 251 -45.13 -0.77 12.98
N SER A 252 -46.30 -0.15 13.14
CA SER A 252 -47.15 0.27 12.01
C SER A 252 -46.55 1.38 11.13
N SER A 253 -45.58 2.14 11.63
CA SER A 253 -44.98 3.31 10.95
C SER A 253 -43.47 3.19 10.72
N GLY A 254 -42.86 2.07 11.11
CA GLY A 254 -41.43 1.81 11.01
C GLY A 254 -40.96 0.82 12.07
N TYR A 255 -40.04 1.26 12.94
CA TYR A 255 -39.39 0.40 13.94
C TYR A 255 -39.33 1.09 15.29
N ARG A 256 -39.53 0.30 16.35
CA ARG A 256 -39.13 0.64 17.72
C ARG A 256 -37.83 -0.07 18.04
N CYS A 257 -36.86 0.68 18.52
CA CYS A 257 -35.52 0.21 18.78
C CYS A 257 -35.12 0.48 20.24
N SER A 258 -34.29 -0.41 20.79
CA SER A 258 -33.68 -0.26 22.11
C SER A 258 -32.18 -0.54 21.98
N LEU A 259 -31.35 0.46 22.26
CA LEU A 259 -29.90 0.32 22.34
C LEU A 259 -29.49 0.04 23.78
N VAL A 260 -28.86 -1.10 24.02
CA VAL A 260 -28.24 -1.46 25.28
C VAL A 260 -26.76 -1.16 25.21
N LEU A 261 -26.27 -0.36 26.15
CA LEU A 261 -24.87 -0.04 26.36
C LEU A 261 -24.41 -0.69 27.65
N HIS A 262 -23.33 -1.47 27.60
CA HIS A 262 -22.76 -2.11 28.78
C HIS A 262 -21.25 -1.86 28.84
N ASN A 263 -20.82 -1.26 29.96
CA ASN A 263 -19.41 -0.96 30.19
C ASN A 263 -18.67 -2.12 30.85
N GLN A 264 -17.92 -2.87 30.02
CA GLN A 264 -17.09 -3.99 30.46
C GLN A 264 -15.60 -3.62 30.64
N THR A 265 -15.21 -2.36 30.43
CA THR A 265 -13.79 -1.98 30.28
C THR A 265 -13.01 -1.93 31.61
N GLY A 266 -13.70 -2.08 32.75
CA GLY A 266 -13.08 -1.95 34.08
C GLY A 266 -12.79 -0.52 34.50
N GLU A 267 -13.04 0.47 33.64
CA GLU A 267 -12.79 1.89 33.88
C GLU A 267 -14.07 2.73 33.66
N TYR A 268 -14.09 3.95 34.20
CA TYR A 268 -15.16 4.91 33.91
C TYR A 268 -15.01 5.43 32.48
N VAL A 269 -16.11 5.50 31.73
CA VAL A 269 -16.12 5.93 30.33
C VAL A 269 -17.08 7.10 30.14
N GLU A 270 -16.58 8.20 29.58
CA GLU A 270 -17.39 9.30 29.09
C GLU A 270 -17.76 9.10 27.63
N LEU A 271 -19.05 9.19 27.34
CA LEU A 271 -19.63 8.93 26.04
C LEU A 271 -20.34 10.15 25.49
N ARG A 272 -20.21 10.36 24.19
CA ARG A 272 -21.06 11.23 23.39
C ARG A 272 -21.95 10.38 22.49
N LEU A 273 -23.26 10.64 22.52
CA LEU A 273 -24.23 9.98 21.63
C LEU A 273 -24.58 10.93 20.49
N VAL A 274 -24.41 10.48 19.25
CA VAL A 274 -24.72 11.25 18.05
C VAL A 274 -25.75 10.50 17.22
N ARG A 275 -26.95 11.05 17.18
CA ARG A 275 -28.07 10.56 16.36
C ARG A 275 -28.35 11.55 15.23
N PRO A 276 -28.74 11.08 14.04
CA PRO A 276 -29.19 11.98 12.99
C PRO A 276 -30.63 12.43 13.25
N GLU A 277 -31.07 13.52 12.61
CA GLU A 277 -32.49 13.88 12.57
C GLU A 277 -33.28 12.93 11.64
N ARG A 278 -32.63 12.49 10.57
CA ARG A 278 -33.13 11.49 9.62
C ARG A 278 -32.07 10.43 9.36
N THR A 279 -32.48 9.17 9.34
CA THR A 279 -31.60 8.06 8.96
C THR A 279 -31.09 8.24 7.52
N PRO A 280 -30.00 7.54 7.11
CA PRO A 280 -29.52 7.59 5.73
C PRO A 280 -30.58 7.26 4.66
N ARG A 281 -31.64 6.53 5.03
CA ARG A 281 -32.78 6.18 4.16
C ARG A 281 -33.96 7.15 4.26
N GLY A 282 -33.79 8.30 4.93
CA GLY A 282 -34.78 9.37 5.02
C GLY A 282 -35.83 9.21 6.13
N ALA A 283 -35.83 8.10 6.87
CA ALA A 283 -36.76 7.90 8.01
C ALA A 283 -36.44 8.85 9.16
N VAL A 284 -37.45 9.35 9.86
CA VAL A 284 -37.32 10.25 11.00
C VAL A 284 -36.82 9.46 12.21
N PHE A 285 -35.79 9.98 12.90
CA PHE A 285 -35.28 9.40 14.14
C PHE A 285 -35.91 10.13 15.34
N SER A 286 -36.70 9.41 16.14
CA SER A 286 -37.40 9.93 17.31
C SER A 286 -36.81 9.33 18.58
N PRO A 287 -35.97 10.06 19.33
CA PRO A 287 -35.43 9.56 20.60
C PRO A 287 -36.56 9.37 21.62
N GLY A 288 -36.45 8.34 22.47
CA GLY A 288 -37.29 8.18 23.64
C GLY A 288 -36.98 9.22 24.73
N ASP A 289 -37.83 9.26 25.75
CA ASP A 289 -37.63 10.12 26.90
C ASP A 289 -36.30 9.80 27.60
N GLY A 290 -35.52 10.84 27.91
CA GLY A 290 -34.24 10.67 28.60
C GLY A 290 -33.07 10.23 27.72
N PHE A 291 -33.21 10.18 26.39
CA PHE A 291 -32.09 9.89 25.48
C PHE A 291 -31.03 11.00 25.55
N PRO A 292 -29.86 10.76 26.17
CA PRO A 292 -28.91 11.83 26.45
C PRO A 292 -27.97 12.08 25.28
N SER A 293 -27.43 13.29 25.18
CA SER A 293 -26.33 13.60 24.24
C SER A 293 -24.96 13.20 24.81
N PHE A 294 -24.86 13.10 26.13
CA PHE A 294 -23.65 12.73 26.87
C PHE A 294 -24.01 11.79 28.03
N LEU A 295 -23.19 10.77 28.25
CA LEU A 295 -23.42 9.75 29.25
C LEU A 295 -22.09 9.35 29.90
N GLY A 296 -22.04 9.26 31.21
CA GLY A 296 -20.94 8.62 31.93
C GLY A 296 -21.34 7.22 32.35
N LEU A 297 -20.50 6.22 32.13
CA LEU A 297 -20.71 4.85 32.56
C LEU A 297 -19.59 4.40 33.47
N ASN A 298 -19.92 3.97 34.69
CA ASN A 298 -18.99 3.27 35.57
C ASN A 298 -18.77 1.82 35.08
N PRO A 299 -17.72 1.15 35.56
CA PRO A 299 -17.51 -0.27 35.28
C PRO A 299 -18.74 -1.10 35.70
N GLY A 300 -19.27 -1.90 34.78
CA GLY A 300 -20.44 -2.75 34.98
C GLY A 300 -21.80 -2.06 34.79
N ASP A 301 -21.82 -0.74 34.52
CA ASP A 301 -23.08 -0.05 34.24
C ASP A 301 -23.72 -0.58 32.95
N LEU A 302 -25.04 -0.78 33.01
CA LEU A 302 -25.89 -1.15 31.89
C LEU A 302 -26.99 -0.10 31.72
N VAL A 303 -27.04 0.50 30.53
CA VAL A 303 -28.01 1.54 30.18
C VAL A 303 -28.79 1.12 28.94
N VAL A 304 -30.11 1.32 28.97
CA VAL A 304 -31.01 1.07 27.84
C VAL A 304 -31.54 2.41 27.33
N LEU A 305 -31.41 2.63 26.03
CA LEU A 305 -31.83 3.83 25.33
C LEU A 305 -32.85 3.48 24.25
N ASP A 306 -34.10 3.87 24.46
CA ASP A 306 -35.19 3.60 23.52
C ASP A 306 -35.32 4.71 22.47
N TYR A 307 -35.67 4.36 21.24
CA TYR A 307 -35.97 5.29 20.15
C TYR A 307 -36.86 4.64 19.08
N ASP A 308 -37.54 5.46 18.28
CA ASP A 308 -38.33 5.01 17.14
C ASP A 308 -37.73 5.54 15.82
N ILE A 309 -37.83 4.74 14.76
CA ILE A 309 -37.50 5.12 13.37
C ILE A 309 -38.78 5.06 12.54
N GLU A 310 -39.23 6.20 12.01
CA GLU A 310 -40.51 6.30 11.28
C GLU A 310 -40.32 6.68 9.81
N TYR A 311 -40.98 5.95 8.91
CA TYR A 311 -41.08 6.30 7.49
C TYR A 311 -42.35 7.12 7.29
N ARG A 312 -42.19 8.43 7.08
CA ARG A 312 -43.27 9.36 6.76
C ARG A 312 -43.21 9.76 5.30
#